data_AF-A0A1G2ZWF8-F1
#
_entry.id   AF-A0A1G2ZWF8-F1
#
_cell.length_a   1.000
_cell.length_b   1.000
_cell.length_c   1.000
_cell.angle_alpha   90.00
_cell.angle_beta   90.00
_cell.angle_gamma   90.00
#
_symmetry.space_group_name_H-M   'P 1'
#
loop_
_entity.id
_entity.type
_entity.pdbx_description
1 polymer ?
#
loop_
_entity_poly.entity_id
_entity_poly.type
_entity_poly.pdbx_seq_one_letter_code
_entity_poly.pdbx_strand_id
1 'polypeptide(L)'
;MKWAADELGIDGRMMQIWTSSALASTQDIQPCNTCARLKEVAVILRDTEGTHTAALAQVINEFASRTAPPSAEEMTLIASAIRDNRDADSPYAKAQVYLDALSAYVSTLNSEMHFSSEESVMFAADRYVVPLAAESQNDAVVAFIAARLAALAGS
;
A
#
# COMPACT_ATOMS: atom_id res chain seq x y z
N MET A 1 -10.40 -2.25 16.69
CA MET A 1 -11.11 -0.99 16.31
C MET A 1 -10.30 0.26 16.58
N LYS A 2 -9.87 0.57 17.82
CA LYS A 2 -9.05 1.76 18.10
C LYS A 2 -7.80 1.86 17.20
N TRP A 3 -7.09 0.76 17.02
CA TRP A 3 -5.92 0.71 16.14
C TRP A 3 -6.24 1.14 14.69
N ALA A 4 -7.38 0.72 14.12
CA ALA A 4 -7.74 1.07 12.75
C ALA A 4 -8.12 2.56 12.62
N ALA A 5 -8.80 3.11 13.61
CA ALA A 5 -9.07 4.56 13.66
C ALA A 5 -7.76 5.37 13.74
N ASP A 6 -6.83 4.94 14.59
CA ASP A 6 -5.51 5.57 14.72
C ASP A 6 -4.67 5.41 13.43
N GLU A 7 -4.78 4.27 12.75
CA GLU A 7 -4.07 4.01 11.48
C GLU A 7 -4.57 4.89 10.34
N LEU A 8 -5.88 5.10 10.27
CA LEU A 8 -6.52 5.94 9.26
C LEU A 8 -6.56 7.43 9.63
N GLY A 9 -6.16 7.78 10.86
CA GLY A 9 -6.24 9.16 11.36
C GLY A 9 -7.67 9.69 11.49
N ILE A 10 -8.67 8.80 11.66
CA ILE A 10 -10.08 9.17 11.75
C ILE A 10 -10.61 9.12 13.19
N ASP A 11 -11.72 9.81 13.47
CA ASP A 11 -12.39 9.75 14.77
C ASP A 11 -12.87 8.32 15.05
N GLY A 12 -12.58 7.79 16.25
CA GLY A 12 -13.04 6.47 16.68
C GLY A 12 -14.57 6.29 16.59
N ARG A 13 -15.36 7.37 16.65
CA ARG A 13 -16.82 7.36 16.42
C ARG A 13 -17.17 7.00 14.98
N MET A 14 -16.42 7.49 13.99
CA MET A 14 -16.60 7.08 12.58
C MET A 14 -16.37 5.58 12.44
N MET A 15 -15.38 5.06 13.19
CA MET A 15 -15.06 3.65 13.18
C MET A 15 -16.15 2.78 13.84
N GLN A 16 -16.80 3.30 14.89
CA GLN A 16 -17.96 2.66 15.52
C GLN A 16 -19.18 2.64 14.57
N ILE A 17 -19.45 3.76 13.90
CA ILE A 17 -20.54 3.87 12.91
C ILE A 17 -20.35 2.84 11.79
N TRP A 18 -19.15 2.74 11.22
CA TRP A 18 -18.85 1.72 10.21
C TRP A 18 -19.11 0.31 10.76
N THR A 19 -18.67 0.01 11.98
CA THR A 19 -18.86 -1.31 12.59
C THR A 19 -20.34 -1.67 12.68
N SER A 20 -21.17 -0.73 13.14
CA SER A 20 -22.62 -0.91 13.23
C SER A 20 -23.25 -1.10 11.84
N SER A 21 -22.82 -0.33 10.84
CA SER A 21 -23.29 -0.47 9.46
C SER A 21 -22.88 -1.80 8.82
N ALA A 22 -21.65 -2.26 9.06
CA ALA A 22 -21.15 -3.54 8.57
C ALA A 22 -21.93 -4.73 9.16
N LEU A 23 -22.24 -4.69 10.46
CA LEU A 23 -23.06 -5.72 11.12
C LEU A 23 -24.52 -5.73 10.63
N ALA A 24 -25.02 -4.58 10.15
CA ALA A 24 -26.36 -4.47 9.58
C ALA A 24 -26.39 -4.79 8.07
N SER A 25 -25.23 -4.91 7.42
CA SER A 25 -25.11 -5.21 5.99
C SER A 25 -25.50 -6.66 5.70
N THR A 26 -25.97 -6.91 4.48
CA THR A 26 -26.18 -8.27 3.96
C THR A 26 -24.89 -8.88 3.41
N GLN A 27 -23.84 -8.06 3.24
CA GLN A 27 -22.49 -8.54 2.97
C GLN A 27 -21.92 -9.13 4.26
N ASP A 28 -21.34 -10.34 4.19
CA ASP A 28 -20.73 -11.03 5.34
C ASP A 28 -19.38 -10.38 5.73
N ILE A 29 -19.41 -9.09 6.02
CA ILE A 29 -18.28 -8.32 6.51
C ILE A 29 -18.16 -8.59 8.01
N GLN A 30 -17.03 -9.18 8.40
CA GLN A 30 -16.69 -9.42 9.79
C GLN A 30 -15.72 -8.32 10.25
N PRO A 31 -16.17 -7.28 10.98
CA PRO A 31 -15.36 -6.08 11.25
C PRO A 31 -14.01 -6.37 11.92
N CYS A 32 -13.97 -7.38 12.80
CA CYS A 32 -12.75 -7.84 13.43
C CYS A 32 -11.75 -8.46 12.43
N ASN A 33 -12.24 -9.25 11.48
CA ASN A 33 -11.40 -9.89 10.46
C ASN A 33 -10.88 -8.86 9.47
N THR A 34 -11.73 -7.91 9.03
CA THR A 34 -11.32 -6.79 8.17
C THR A 34 -10.23 -5.96 8.86
N CYS A 35 -10.41 -5.60 10.13
CA CYS A 35 -9.41 -4.86 10.89
C CYS A 35 -8.12 -5.68 11.13
N ALA A 36 -8.21 -7.00 11.30
CA ALA A 36 -7.05 -7.87 11.44
C ALA A 36 -6.25 -7.93 10.13
N ARG A 37 -6.93 -8.13 9.00
CA ARG A 37 -6.32 -8.12 7.66
C ARG A 37 -5.66 -6.78 7.35
N LEU A 38 -6.36 -5.66 7.62
CA LEU A 38 -5.80 -4.32 7.44
C LEU A 38 -4.52 -4.13 8.26
N LYS A 39 -4.50 -4.66 9.49
CA LYS A 39 -3.31 -4.62 10.35
C LYS A 39 -2.17 -5.47 9.82
N GLU A 40 -2.44 -6.67 9.32
CA GLU A 40 -1.42 -7.54 8.74
C GLU A 40 -0.73 -6.88 7.54
N VAL A 41 -1.51 -6.30 6.62
CA VAL A 41 -0.93 -5.61 5.45
C VAL A 41 -0.24 -4.30 5.87
N ALA A 42 -0.76 -3.58 6.86
CA ALA A 42 -0.11 -2.39 7.40
C ALA A 42 1.26 -2.68 8.03
N VAL A 43 1.45 -3.86 8.64
CA VAL A 43 2.76 -4.28 9.17
C VAL A 43 3.79 -4.44 8.04
N ILE A 44 3.37 -5.00 6.90
CA ILE A 44 4.24 -5.11 5.71
C ILE A 44 4.58 -3.72 5.16
N LEU A 45 3.58 -2.85 5.03
CA LEU A 45 3.74 -1.50 4.46
C LEU A 45 4.57 -0.55 5.33
N ARG A 46 4.52 -0.71 6.65
CA ARG A 46 5.41 0.02 7.56
C ARG A 46 6.87 -0.31 7.35
N ASP A 47 7.16 -1.50 6.81
CA ASP A 47 8.49 -1.97 6.43
C ASP A 47 9.58 -1.54 7.42
N THR A 48 9.37 -1.82 8.72
CA THR A 48 10.19 -1.23 9.80
C THR A 48 11.68 -1.57 9.69
N GLU A 49 12.01 -2.71 9.07
CA GLU A 49 13.39 -3.12 8.80
C GLU A 49 13.92 -2.62 7.44
N GLY A 50 13.08 -1.95 6.64
CA GLY A 50 13.40 -1.46 5.31
C GLY A 50 13.56 -2.56 4.26
N THR A 51 13.16 -3.80 4.55
CA THR A 51 13.44 -4.97 3.70
C THR A 51 12.80 -4.83 2.33
N HIS A 52 11.53 -4.42 2.28
CA HIS A 52 10.79 -4.40 1.03
C HIS A 52 11.06 -3.13 0.21
N THR A 53 11.21 -1.99 0.86
CA THR A 53 11.59 -0.72 0.23
C THR A 53 13.03 -0.76 -0.29
N ALA A 54 13.95 -1.42 0.40
CA ALA A 54 15.30 -1.69 -0.12
C ALA A 54 15.27 -2.65 -1.32
N ALA A 55 14.40 -3.66 -1.30
CA ALA A 55 14.22 -4.56 -2.45
C ALA A 55 13.64 -3.82 -3.66
N LEU A 56 12.64 -2.94 -3.45
CA LEU A 56 12.14 -2.03 -4.48
C LEU A 56 13.25 -1.13 -5.02
N ALA A 57 14.06 -0.54 -4.14
CA ALA A 57 15.21 0.27 -4.55
C ALA A 57 16.18 -0.54 -5.42
N GLN A 58 16.49 -1.77 -5.04
CA GLN A 58 17.37 -2.64 -5.82
C GLN A 58 16.81 -2.88 -7.22
N VAL A 59 15.55 -3.32 -7.32
CA VAL A 59 14.93 -3.60 -8.61
C VAL A 59 14.82 -2.34 -9.46
N ILE A 60 14.35 -1.21 -8.91
CA ILE A 60 14.21 0.05 -9.65
C ILE A 60 15.56 0.50 -10.22
N ASN A 61 16.64 0.35 -9.45
CA ASN A 61 17.98 0.75 -9.87
C ASN A 61 18.57 -0.12 -10.98
N GLU A 62 17.96 -1.27 -11.31
CA GLU A 62 18.34 -2.08 -12.48
C GLU A 62 17.81 -1.46 -13.78
N PHE A 63 16.79 -0.60 -13.70
CA PHE A 63 16.11 -0.02 -14.87
C PHE A 63 16.21 1.51 -14.94
N ALA A 64 16.42 2.21 -13.82
CA ALA A 64 16.37 3.66 -13.73
C ALA A 64 17.47 4.24 -12.81
N SER A 65 17.69 5.56 -12.92
CA SER A 65 18.61 6.29 -12.04
C SER A 65 18.04 6.43 -10.61
N ARG A 66 18.94 6.45 -9.61
CA ARG A 66 18.59 6.67 -8.19
C ARG A 66 18.09 8.08 -7.88
N THR A 67 18.53 9.05 -8.68
CA THR A 67 18.39 10.48 -8.37
C THR A 67 17.32 11.19 -9.21
N ALA A 68 16.57 10.42 -9.99
CA ALA A 68 15.48 10.93 -10.82
C ALA A 68 14.32 9.94 -10.77
N PRO A 69 13.07 10.43 -10.73
CA PRO A 69 11.90 9.58 -10.90
C PRO A 69 11.99 8.78 -12.22
N PRO A 70 11.64 7.49 -12.23
CA PRO A 70 11.56 6.72 -13.46
C PRO A 70 10.51 7.33 -14.39
N SER A 71 10.75 7.26 -15.70
CA SER A 71 9.76 7.58 -16.73
C SER A 71 8.58 6.59 -16.70
N ALA A 72 7.46 6.94 -17.32
CA ALA A 72 6.28 6.06 -17.37
C ALA A 72 6.56 4.69 -18.04
N GLU A 73 7.45 4.67 -19.03
CA GLU A 73 7.89 3.44 -19.70
C GLU A 73 8.73 2.58 -18.75
N GLU A 74 9.71 3.18 -18.06
CA GLU A 74 10.52 2.48 -17.05
C GLU A 74 9.66 1.96 -15.89
N MET A 75 8.71 2.75 -15.39
CA MET A 75 7.78 2.30 -14.35
C MET A 75 7.00 1.06 -14.80
N THR A 76 6.57 1.01 -16.06
CA THR A 76 5.86 -0.14 -16.63
C THR A 76 6.77 -1.36 -16.73
N LEU A 77 8.00 -1.18 -17.22
CA LEU A 77 9.01 -2.24 -17.30
C LEU A 77 9.34 -2.82 -15.93
N ILE A 78 9.57 -1.96 -14.93
CA ILE A 78 9.89 -2.35 -13.56
C ILE A 78 8.76 -3.22 -12.98
N ALA A 79 7.49 -2.82 -13.12
CA ALA A 79 6.40 -3.63 -12.57
C ALA A 79 6.18 -4.95 -13.30
N SER A 80 6.43 -5.00 -14.61
CA SER A 80 6.42 -6.26 -15.34
C SER A 80 7.53 -7.18 -14.82
N ALA A 81 8.76 -6.65 -14.65
CA ALA A 81 9.87 -7.41 -14.11
C ALA A 81 9.59 -7.96 -12.69
N ILE A 82 8.99 -7.15 -11.82
CA ILE A 82 8.55 -7.58 -10.47
C ILE A 82 7.50 -8.70 -10.54
N ARG A 83 6.56 -8.62 -11.48
CA ARG A 83 5.49 -9.62 -11.62
C ARG A 83 5.98 -10.95 -12.22
N ASP A 84 6.94 -10.87 -13.14
CA ASP A 84 7.41 -12.00 -13.93
C ASP A 84 8.49 -12.80 -13.20
N ASN A 85 9.25 -12.17 -12.30
CA ASN A 85 10.28 -12.84 -11.50
C ASN A 85 9.73 -13.30 -10.14
N ARG A 86 9.52 -14.62 -10.01
CA ARG A 86 8.84 -15.24 -8.87
C ARG A 86 9.74 -16.04 -7.94
N ASP A 87 11.05 -15.91 -8.08
CA ASP A 87 11.99 -16.58 -7.20
C ASP A 87 11.82 -16.03 -5.77
N ALA A 88 11.45 -16.90 -4.83
CA ALA A 88 10.95 -16.51 -3.50
C ALA A 88 11.94 -15.67 -2.68
N ASP A 89 13.24 -15.90 -2.84
CA ASP A 89 14.29 -15.17 -2.13
C ASP A 89 14.81 -13.93 -2.91
N SER A 90 14.26 -13.67 -4.09
CA SER A 90 14.71 -12.56 -4.93
C SER A 90 14.22 -11.20 -4.39
N PRO A 91 14.96 -10.12 -4.69
CA PRO A 91 14.48 -8.76 -4.49
C PRO A 91 13.14 -8.49 -5.17
N TYR A 92 12.87 -9.15 -6.31
CA TYR A 92 11.61 -9.06 -7.05
C TYR A 92 10.44 -9.59 -6.23
N ALA A 93 10.57 -10.77 -5.60
CA ALA A 93 9.52 -11.33 -4.76
C ALA A 93 9.23 -10.44 -3.54
N LYS A 94 10.26 -9.89 -2.90
CA LYS A 94 10.09 -8.96 -1.76
C LYS A 94 9.43 -7.64 -2.20
N ALA A 95 9.83 -7.09 -3.34
CA ALA A 95 9.19 -5.92 -3.92
C ALA A 95 7.70 -6.18 -4.22
N GLN A 96 7.39 -7.36 -4.78
CA GLN A 96 6.02 -7.79 -5.06
C GLN A 96 5.17 -7.88 -3.78
N VAL A 97 5.70 -8.43 -2.67
CA VAL A 97 5.00 -8.50 -1.38
C VAL A 97 4.55 -7.12 -0.90
N TYR A 98 5.38 -6.09 -1.06
CA TYR A 98 5.00 -4.73 -0.69
C TYR A 98 3.91 -4.15 -1.60
N LEU A 99 4.00 -4.36 -2.91
CA LEU A 99 2.99 -3.90 -3.86
C LEU A 99 1.64 -4.61 -3.66
N ASP A 100 1.67 -5.90 -3.33
CA ASP A 100 0.48 -6.67 -2.99
C ASP A 100 -0.14 -6.20 -1.67
N ALA A 101 0.68 -5.91 -0.66
CA ALA A 101 0.19 -5.31 0.58
C ALA A 101 -0.45 -3.93 0.36
N LEU A 102 0.12 -3.11 -0.53
CA LEU A 102 -0.43 -1.79 -0.88
C LEU A 102 -1.80 -1.92 -1.55
N SER A 103 -1.90 -2.82 -2.53
CA SER A 103 -3.16 -3.14 -3.21
C SER A 103 -4.21 -3.70 -2.23
N ALA A 104 -3.81 -4.62 -1.36
CA ALA A 104 -4.69 -5.22 -0.37
C ALA A 104 -5.18 -4.20 0.68
N TYR A 105 -4.33 -3.26 1.09
CA TYR A 105 -4.71 -2.17 1.99
C TYR A 105 -5.80 -1.29 1.35
N VAL A 106 -5.56 -0.79 0.13
CA VAL A 106 -6.54 0.04 -0.61
C VAL A 106 -7.84 -0.72 -0.88
N SER A 107 -7.74 -1.99 -1.31
CA SER A 107 -8.91 -2.82 -1.59
C SER A 107 -9.73 -3.10 -0.32
N THR A 108 -9.08 -3.34 0.83
CA THR A 108 -9.78 -3.54 2.10
C THR A 108 -10.55 -2.27 2.49
N LEU A 109 -9.92 -1.09 2.35
CA LEU A 109 -10.58 0.18 2.65
C LEU A 109 -11.76 0.45 1.72
N ASN A 110 -11.60 0.20 0.42
CA ASN A 110 -12.63 0.50 -0.55
C ASN A 110 -13.79 -0.51 -0.52
N SER A 111 -13.47 -1.80 -0.57
CA SER A 111 -14.46 -2.87 -0.75
C SER A 111 -15.10 -3.34 0.56
N GLU A 112 -14.36 -3.37 1.66
CA GLU A 112 -14.87 -3.83 2.97
C GLU A 112 -15.22 -2.68 3.91
N MET A 113 -14.51 -1.54 3.82
CA MET A 113 -14.76 -0.38 4.66
C MET A 113 -15.59 0.73 4.01
N HIS A 114 -15.93 0.57 2.72
CA HIS A 114 -16.75 1.48 1.93
C HIS A 114 -16.22 2.92 1.83
N PHE A 115 -14.92 3.12 2.02
CA PHE A 115 -14.27 4.37 1.62
C PHE A 115 -14.27 4.47 0.09
N SER A 116 -14.31 5.68 -0.44
CA SER A 116 -14.10 5.88 -1.88
C SER A 116 -12.69 5.41 -2.29
N SER A 117 -12.51 5.15 -3.59
CA SER A 117 -11.19 4.77 -4.12
C SER A 117 -10.15 5.87 -3.84
N GLU A 118 -10.56 7.14 -4.01
CA GLU A 118 -9.73 8.31 -3.71
C GLU A 118 -9.34 8.38 -2.23
N GLU A 119 -10.29 8.25 -1.30
CA GLU A 119 -10.00 8.23 0.14
C GLU A 119 -9.06 7.09 0.52
N SER A 120 -9.29 5.89 -0.03
CA SER A 120 -8.49 4.70 0.25
C SER A 120 -7.02 4.89 -0.17
N VAL A 121 -6.82 5.49 -1.34
CA VAL A 121 -5.51 5.86 -1.86
C VAL A 121 -4.88 6.97 -1.03
N MET A 122 -5.62 8.00 -0.65
CA MET A 122 -5.13 9.07 0.23
C MET A 122 -4.65 8.54 1.58
N PHE A 123 -5.42 7.65 2.22
CA PHE A 123 -5.00 7.03 3.48
C PHE A 123 -3.67 6.28 3.33
N ALA A 124 -3.50 5.51 2.26
CA ALA A 124 -2.23 4.82 2.01
C ALA A 124 -1.07 5.79 1.70
N ALA A 125 -1.33 6.85 0.95
CA ALA A 125 -0.33 7.85 0.59
C ALA A 125 0.18 8.60 1.82
N ASP A 126 -0.74 9.13 2.63
CA ASP A 126 -0.42 9.88 3.85
C ASP A 126 0.30 9.01 4.87
N ARG A 127 -0.03 7.71 4.92
CA ARG A 127 0.52 6.81 5.92
C ARG A 127 1.88 6.22 5.55
N TYR A 128 2.10 5.91 4.27
CA TYR A 128 3.27 5.15 3.85
C TYR A 128 4.14 5.86 2.82
N VAL A 129 3.59 6.74 1.99
CA VAL A 129 4.37 7.43 0.94
C VAL A 129 4.93 8.74 1.45
N VAL A 130 4.14 9.55 2.16
CA VAL A 130 4.60 10.84 2.70
C VAL A 130 5.74 10.69 3.71
N PRO A 131 5.66 9.80 4.72
CA PRO A 131 6.79 9.58 5.63
C PRO A 131 8.01 9.02 4.93
N LEU A 132 7.81 8.08 3.99
CA LEU A 132 8.90 7.53 3.18
C LEU A 132 9.59 8.61 2.36
N ALA A 133 8.87 9.59 1.82
CA ALA A 133 9.47 10.71 1.10
C ALA A 133 10.32 11.63 2.01
N ALA A 134 10.01 11.71 3.30
CA ALA A 134 10.79 12.47 4.26
C ALA A 134 12.04 11.72 4.76
N GLU A 135 11.98 10.38 4.80
CA GLU A 135 13.04 9.53 5.35
C GLU A 135 13.96 8.91 4.29
N SER A 136 13.45 8.69 3.08
CA SER A 136 14.17 8.03 1.99
C SER A 136 15.12 8.97 1.26
N GLN A 137 16.29 8.45 0.89
CA GLN A 137 17.22 9.10 -0.05
C GLN A 137 17.02 8.61 -1.50
N ASN A 138 15.96 7.85 -1.77
CA ASN A 138 15.66 7.28 -3.07
C ASN A 138 14.31 7.78 -3.61
N ASP A 139 14.37 8.92 -4.31
CA ASP A 139 13.22 9.57 -4.95
C ASP A 139 12.55 8.65 -5.97
N ALA A 140 13.30 7.74 -6.59
CA ALA A 140 12.76 6.80 -7.57
C ALA A 140 11.81 5.77 -6.93
N VAL A 141 12.10 5.32 -5.70
CA VAL A 141 11.21 4.42 -4.94
C VAL A 141 9.91 5.14 -4.58
N VAL A 142 10.01 6.37 -4.06
CA VAL A 142 8.84 7.18 -3.69
C VAL A 142 7.95 7.43 -4.90
N ALA A 143 8.55 7.88 -6.01
CA ALA A 143 7.83 8.12 -7.25
C ALA A 143 7.15 6.86 -7.81
N PHE A 144 7.84 5.72 -7.75
CA PHE A 144 7.29 4.45 -8.22
C PHE A 144 6.10 4.02 -7.36
N ILE A 145 6.20 4.05 -6.03
CA ILE A 145 5.10 3.67 -5.13
C ILE A 145 3.91 4.64 -5.32
N ALA A 146 4.17 5.95 -5.39
CA ALA A 146 3.12 6.95 -5.64
C ALA A 146 2.38 6.69 -6.96
N ALA A 147 3.11 6.36 -8.04
CA ALA A 147 2.50 6.03 -9.32
C ALA A 147 1.67 4.73 -9.26
N ARG A 148 2.15 3.71 -8.54
CA ARG A 148 1.39 2.46 -8.32
C ARG A 148 0.09 2.72 -7.55
N LEU A 149 0.16 3.58 -6.55
CA LEU A 149 -1.00 3.94 -5.74
C LEU A 149 -2.02 4.77 -6.53
N ALA A 150 -1.55 5.74 -7.32
CA ALA A 150 -2.41 6.53 -8.21
C ALA A 150 -3.13 5.65 -9.24
N ALA A 151 -2.49 4.58 -9.73
CA ALA A 151 -3.12 3.63 -10.64
C ALA A 151 -4.29 2.85 -9.99
N LEU A 152 -4.31 2.70 -8.66
CA LEU A 152 -5.43 2.08 -7.92
C LEU A 152 -6.63 3.02 -7.75
N ALA A 153 -6.41 4.34 -7.83
CA ALA A 153 -7.51 5.31 -7.72
C ALA A 153 -8.45 5.27 -8.94
N GLY A 154 -7.92 4.90 -10.11
CA GLY A 154 -8.63 4.88 -11.39
C GLY A 154 -9.18 3.52 -11.83
N SER A 155 -9.10 2.50 -10.96
CA SER A 155 -9.57 1.13 -11.25
C SER A 155 -11.00 0.86 -10.77
#